data_AF-A0A7C1VVP2-F1
#
_entry.id   AF-A0A7C1VVP2-F1
#
_cell.length_a   1.000
_cell.length_b   1.000
_cell.length_c   1.000
_cell.angle_alpha   90.00
_cell.angle_beta   90.00
_cell.angle_gamma   90.00
#
_symmetry.space_group_name_H-M   'P 1'
#
loop_
_entity.id
_entity.type
_entity.pdbx_description
1 polymer ?
#
loop_
_entity_poly.entity_id
_entity_poly.type
_entity_poly.pdbx_seq_one_letter_code
_entity_poly.pdbx_strand_id
1 'polypeptide(L)' 'MSDVKQLNLTTYGCPLHYIKAREAIQTIDVDQSINFLVNTGEAVNEVLNSLTNDGQQCEITSNDVLTTTISVRRKK' A
#
# COMPACT_ATOMS: atom_id res chain seq x y z
N MET A 1 -6.93 -20.88 -2.71
CA MET A 1 -6.90 -19.45 -3.01
C MET A 1 -5.87 -18.84 -2.07
N SER A 2 -4.78 -18.31 -2.61
CA SER A 2 -3.72 -17.72 -1.80
C SER A 2 -4.25 -16.45 -1.16
N ASP A 3 -4.24 -16.38 0.17
CA ASP A 3 -4.70 -15.24 0.94
C ASP A 3 -3.77 -14.05 0.65
N VAL A 4 -4.18 -13.14 -0.24
CA VAL A 4 -3.42 -11.91 -0.49
C VAL A 4 -3.57 -11.04 0.75
N LYS A 5 -2.47 -10.90 1.51
CA LYS A 5 -2.44 -10.12 2.74
C LYS A 5 -2.92 -8.70 2.43
N GLN A 6 -3.95 -8.24 3.14
CA GLN A 6 -4.48 -6.88 3.01
C GLN A 6 -4.34 -6.14 4.34
N LEU A 7 -3.81 -4.92 4.29
CA LEU A 7 -3.71 -4.03 5.45
C LEU A 7 -4.57 -2.79 5.23
N ASN A 8 -5.43 -2.51 6.22
CA ASN A 8 -6.23 -1.30 6.23
C ASN A 8 -5.42 -0.12 6.78
N LEU A 9 -5.24 0.91 5.95
CA LEU A 9 -4.55 2.15 6.29
C LEU A 9 -5.48 3.36 6.41
N THR A 10 -6.80 3.19 6.23
CA THR A 10 -7.76 4.31 6.21
C THR A 10 -7.87 5.06 7.54
N THR A 11 -7.44 4.45 8.64
CA THR A 11 -7.42 5.08 9.97
C THR A 11 -6.17 5.92 10.21
N TYR A 12 -5.19 5.90 9.29
CA TYR A 12 -3.95 6.63 9.42
C TYR A 12 -3.86 7.74 8.37
N GLY A 13 -3.44 8.93 8.81
CA GLY A 13 -3.01 10.00 7.91
C GLY A 13 -1.49 10.03 7.76
N CYS A 14 -0.99 11.05 7.06
CA CYS A 14 0.43 11.36 7.03
C CYS A 14 0.97 11.67 8.44
N PRO A 15 2.19 11.21 8.80
CA PRO A 15 3.07 10.30 8.06
C PRO A 15 2.79 8.80 8.35
N LEU A 16 1.86 8.49 9.25
CA LEU A 16 1.65 7.15 9.81
C LEU A 16 1.23 6.12 8.75
N HIS A 17 0.36 6.47 7.80
CA HIS A 17 -0.08 5.53 6.77
C HIS A 17 1.07 4.95 5.94
N TYR A 18 2.08 5.76 5.62
CA TYR A 18 3.27 5.35 4.91
C TYR A 18 4.19 4.50 5.81
N ILE A 19 4.40 4.91 7.05
CA ILE A 19 5.21 4.13 8.01
C ILE A 19 4.63 2.72 8.17
N LYS A 20 3.31 2.59 8.32
CA LYS A 20 2.63 1.30 8.43
C LYS A 20 2.69 0.49 7.13
N ALA A 21 2.55 1.14 5.98
CA ALA A 21 2.75 0.46 4.69
C ALA A 21 4.16 -0.11 4.57
N ARG A 22 5.19 0.67 4.90
CA ARG A 22 6.60 0.27 4.84
C ARG A 22 6.92 -0.85 5.81
N GLU A 23 6.50 -0.75 7.07
CA GLU A 23 6.64 -1.82 8.07
C GLU A 23 6.04 -3.12 7.54
N ALA A 24 4.83 -3.07 6.95
CA ALA A 24 4.17 -4.25 6.41
C ALA A 24 4.92 -4.85 5.22
N ILE A 25 5.46 -4.04 4.30
CA ILE A 25 6.29 -4.50 3.18
C ILE A 25 7.57 -5.19 3.68
N GLN A 26 8.18 -4.69 4.76
CA GLN A 26 9.37 -5.33 5.33
C GLN A 26 9.08 -6.74 5.90
N THR A 27 7.82 -7.06 6.20
CA THR A 27 7.40 -8.39 6.70
C THR A 27 7.11 -9.43 5.62
N ILE A 28 7.11 -9.05 4.33
CA ILE A 28 6.87 -9.98 3.21
C ILE A 28 8.17 -10.24 2.44
N ASP A 29 8.26 -11.37 1.75
CA ASP A 29 9.45 -11.69 0.96
C ASP A 29 9.57 -10.83 -0.30
N VAL A 30 10.77 -10.77 -0.88
CA VAL A 30 10.97 -10.16 -2.20
C VAL A 30 10.06 -10.86 -3.22
N ASP A 31 9.50 -10.08 -4.14
CA ASP A 31 8.53 -10.47 -5.14
C ASP A 31 7.15 -10.91 -4.64
N GLN A 32 6.90 -10.92 -3.32
CA GLN A 32 5.54 -11.02 -2.79
C GLN A 32 4.80 -9.68 -2.87
N SER A 33 3.48 -9.76 -2.87
CA SER A 33 2.59 -8.61 -2.89
C SER A 33 1.75 -8.50 -1.62
N ILE A 34 1.45 -7.28 -1.23
CA ILE A 34 0.50 -6.92 -0.16
C ILE A 34 -0.45 -5.85 -0.68
N ASN A 35 -1.72 -5.93 -0.30
CA ASN A 35 -2.73 -4.93 -0.64
C ASN A 35 -2.87 -3.91 0.51
N PHE A 36 -2.95 -2.63 0.15
CA PHE A 36 -3.24 -1.55 1.08
C PHE A 36 -4.57 -0.91 0.75
N LEU A 37 -5.45 -0.82 1.74
CA LEU A 37 -6.68 -0.04 1.64
C LEU A 37 -6.42 1.37 2.16
N VAL A 38 -6.55 2.38 1.31
CA VAL A 38 -6.23 3.78 1.62
C VAL A 38 -7.47 4.63 1.35
N ASN A 39 -7.66 5.74 2.09
CA ASN A 39 -8.73 6.68 1.78
C ASN A 39 -8.54 7.25 0.37
N THR A 40 -9.60 7.24 -0.44
CA THR A 40 -9.57 7.83 -1.78
C THR A 40 -9.26 9.33 -1.67
N GLY A 41 -8.35 9.84 -2.52
CA GLY A 41 -7.88 11.22 -2.49
C GLY A 41 -6.35 11.33 -2.40
N GLU A 42 -5.85 12.38 -1.77
CA GLU A 42 -4.41 12.68 -1.72
C GLU A 42 -3.59 11.57 -1.05
N ALA A 43 -4.15 10.89 -0.05
CA ALA A 43 -3.49 9.79 0.66
C ALA A 43 -3.03 8.67 -0.29
N VAL A 44 -3.76 8.42 -1.39
CA VAL A 44 -3.38 7.44 -2.41
C VAL A 44 -2.08 7.86 -3.09
N ASN A 45 -2.00 9.11 -3.55
CA ASN A 45 -0.84 9.65 -4.24
C ASN A 45 0.38 9.72 -3.31
N GLU A 46 0.18 10.11 -2.05
CA GLU A 46 1.25 10.17 -1.04
C GLU A 46 1.86 8.78 -0.79
N VAL A 47 1.01 7.76 -0.59
CA VAL A 47 1.46 6.39 -0.37
C VAL A 47 2.14 5.85 -1.63
N LEU A 48 1.54 6.01 -2.81
CA LEU A 48 2.13 5.56 -4.09
C LEU A 48 3.51 6.18 -4.33
N ASN A 49 3.63 7.50 -4.20
CA ASN A 49 4.87 8.20 -4.43
C ASN A 49 5.94 7.76 -3.44
N SER A 50 5.60 7.66 -2.15
CA SER A 50 6.56 7.25 -1.12
C SER A 50 7.05 5.82 -1.33
N LEU A 51 6.14 4.88 -1.63
CA LEU A 51 6.50 3.47 -1.87
C LEU A 51 7.27 3.27 -3.18
N THR A 52 6.92 4.01 -4.23
CA THR A 52 7.66 3.98 -5.50
C THR A 52 9.06 4.59 -5.35
N ASN A 53 9.19 5.67 -4.59
CA ASN A 53 10.50 6.26 -4.24
C ASN A 53 11.34 5.28 -3.39
N ASP A 54 10.68 4.50 -2.54
CA ASP A 54 11.29 3.37 -1.83
C ASP A 54 11.59 2.17 -2.75
N GLY A 55 11.38 2.28 -4.06
CA GLY A 55 11.72 1.27 -5.06
C GLY A 55 10.77 0.07 -5.12
N GLN A 56 9.57 0.19 -4.54
CA GLN A 56 8.54 -0.83 -4.62
C GLN A 56 7.72 -0.68 -5.90
N GLN A 57 7.16 -1.78 -6.39
CA GLN A 57 6.26 -1.74 -7.54
C GLN A 57 4.82 -1.63 -7.04
N CYS A 58 4.14 -0.54 -7.38
CA CYS A 58 2.79 -0.26 -6.91
C CYS A 58 1.79 -0.22 -8.08
N GLU A 59 0.58 -0.72 -7.86
CA GLU A 59 -0.53 -0.72 -8.82
C GLU A 59 -1.86 -0.49 -8.09
N ILE A 60 -2.75 0.34 -8.64
CA ILE A 60 -4.11 0.48 -8.12
C ILE A 60 -4.95 -0.67 -8.67
N THR A 61 -5.50 -1.51 -7.79
CA THR A 61 -6.31 -2.67 -8.17
C THR A 61 -7.80 -2.47 -7.98
N SER A 62 -8.21 -1.51 -7.14
CA SER A 62 -9.60 -1.07 -7.00
C SER A 62 -9.65 0.41 -6.65
N ASN A 63 -10.66 1.11 -7.16
CA ASN A 63 -10.94 2.49 -6.82
C ASN A 63 -12.43 2.65 -6.52
N ASP A 64 -12.75 2.67 -5.22
CA ASP A 64 -14.09 2.87 -4.71
C ASP A 64 -14.27 4.31 -4.21
N VAL A 65 -15.52 4.71 -3.97
CA VAL A 65 -15.90 6.08 -3.59
C VAL A 65 -15.13 6.58 -2.37
N LEU A 66 -14.93 5.71 -1.37
CA LEU A 66 -14.30 6.08 -0.10
C LEU A 66 -12.87 5.56 0.04
N THR A 67 -12.54 4.48 -0.66
CA THR A 67 -11.27 3.78 -0.50
C THR A 67 -10.68 3.32 -1.81
N THR A 68 -9.37 3.40 -1.93
CA THR A 68 -8.60 2.87 -3.05
C THR A 68 -7.74 1.72 -2.54
N THR A 69 -7.72 0.61 -3.29
CA THR A 69 -6.83 -0.52 -3.01
C THR A 69 -5.59 -0.41 -3.87
N ILE A 70 -4.43 -0.40 -3.21
CA ILE A 70 -3.11 -0.38 -3.85
C ILE A 70 -2.45 -1.73 -3.61
N SER A 71 -2.16 -2.47 -4.67
CA SER A 71 -1.29 -3.65 -4.61
C SER A 71 0.16 -3.20 -4.70
N VAL A 72 0.98 -3.65 -3.75
CA VAL A 72 2.39 -3.31 -3.68
C VAL A 72 3.20 -4.58 -3.67
N ARG A 73 4.05 -4.75 -4.69
CA ARG A 73 4.99 -5.84 -4.81
C ARG A 73 6.36 -5.42 -4.31
N ARG A 74 6.89 -6.18 -3.36
CA ARG A 74 8.22 -5.94 -2.81
C ARG A 74 9.30 -6.21 -3.87
N LYS A 75 10.20 -5.25 -4.08
CA LYS A 75 11.32 -5.41 -5.03
C LYS A 75 12.71 -5.37 -4.39
N LYS A 76 12.81 -4.96 -3.13
CA LYS A 76 14.02 -5.01 -2.28
C LYS A 76 13.63 -5.05 -0.80
#